data_AF-A0AAD6F4Q4-F1
#
_entry.id   AF-A0AAD6F4Q4-F1
#
_cell.length_a   1.000
_cell.length_b   1.000
_cell.length_c   1.000
_cell.angle_alpha   90.00
_cell.angle_beta   90.00
_cell.angle_gamma   90.00
#
_symmetry.space_group_name_H-M   'P 1'
#
loop_
_entity.id
_entity.type
_entity.pdbx_description
1 polymer ?
#
loop_
_entity_poly.entity_id
_entity_poly.type
_entity_poly.pdbx_seq_one_letter_code
_entity_poly.pdbx_strand_id
1 'polypeptide(L)' 'MIYLGEPVDHLIKEFQDAEAGELEQATMVIFVIGKEDQFHRPKDVKVLIEGTEVLSGLPSVATAFAMLFGH' A
#
# COMPACT_ATOMS: atom_id res chain seq x y z
N MET A 1 -2.32 19.29 -2.32
CA MET A 1 -2.13 18.76 -0.94
C MET A 1 -0.64 18.53 -0.75
N ILE A 2 -0.09 18.85 0.42
CA ILE A 2 1.33 18.62 0.75
C ILE A 2 1.36 17.49 1.78
N TYR A 3 2.19 16.48 1.55
CA TYR A 3 2.38 15.33 2.42
C TYR A 3 3.88 15.08 2.58
N LEU A 4 4.35 14.80 3.80
CA LEU A 4 5.78 14.62 4.10
C LEU A 4 6.70 15.77 3.62
N GLY A 5 6.16 16.99 3.50
CA GLY A 5 6.91 18.16 3.02
C GLY A 5 6.94 18.33 1.50
N GLU A 6 6.31 17.43 0.74
CA GLU A 6 6.31 17.44 -0.72
C GLU A 6 4.88 17.49 -1.30
N PRO A 7 4.71 17.98 -2.55
CA PRO A 7 3.44 17.88 -3.26
C PRO A 7 3.04 16.42 -3.46
N VAL A 8 1.77 16.09 -3.22
CA VAL A 8 1.24 14.73 -3.42
C VAL A 8 1.53 14.19 -4.82
N ASP A 9 1.48 15.03 -5.85
CA ASP A 9 1.75 14.61 -7.23
C ASP A 9 3.20 14.11 -7.43
N HIS A 10 4.16 14.65 -6.66
CA HIS A 10 5.56 14.20 -6.72
C HIS A 10 5.71 12.83 -6.07
N LEU A 11 5.08 12.62 -4.91
CA LEU A 11 5.09 11.34 -4.21
C LEU A 11 4.44 10.22 -5.05
N ILE A 12 3.32 10.54 -5.72
CA ILE A 12 2.65 9.58 -6.62
C ILE A 12 3.57 9.24 -7.79
N LYS A 13 4.23 10.24 -8.38
CA LYS A 13 5.13 10.03 -9.50
C LYS A 13 6.34 9.18 -9.10
N GLU A 14 6.98 9.47 -7.96
CA GLU A 14 8.08 8.68 -7.43
C GLU A 14 7.69 7.22 -7.22
N PHE A 15 6.50 6.96 -6.66
CA PHE A 15 5.97 5.61 -6.51
C PHE A 15 5.72 4.90 -7.86
N GLN A 16 5.25 5.64 -8.88
CA GLN A 16 5.01 5.09 -10.23
C GLN A 16 6.31 4.82 -11.00
N ASP A 17 7.33 5.64 -10.76
CA ASP A 17 8.64 5.52 -11.37
C ASP A 17 9.52 4.47 -10.67
N ALA A 18 9.17 4.07 -9.44
CA ALA A 18 9.88 3.05 -8.68
C ALA A 18 9.78 1.66 -9.36
N GLU A 19 10.92 1.01 -9.53
CA GLU A 19 10.93 -0.36 -10.05
C GLU A 19 10.47 -1.37 -8.98
N ALA A 20 9.90 -2.51 -9.40
CA ALA A 20 9.38 -3.52 -8.48
C ALA A 20 10.42 -3.97 -7.42
N GLY A 21 11.71 -4.00 -7.79
CA GLY A 21 12.80 -4.34 -6.88
C GLY A 21 13.16 -3.24 -5.86
N GLU A 22 12.81 -1.98 -6.13
CA GLU A 22 12.94 -0.89 -5.15
C GLU A 22 11.81 -0.96 -4.11
N LEU A 23 10.61 -1.33 -4.56
CA LEU A 23 9.49 -1.60 -3.67
C LEU A 23 9.77 -2.77 -2.72
N GLU A 24 10.48 -3.80 -3.17
CA GLU A 24 10.91 -4.93 -2.34
C GLU A 24 11.92 -4.54 -1.25
N GLN A 25 12.66 -3.44 -1.42
CA GLN A 25 13.59 -2.90 -0.42
C GLN A 25 12.91 -1.94 0.57
N ALA A 26 11.65 -1.57 0.34
CA ALA A 26 10.93 -0.70 1.25
C ALA A 26 10.67 -1.41 2.59
N THR A 27 10.85 -0.68 3.70
CA THR A 27 10.60 -1.20 5.05
C THR A 27 9.17 -1.70 5.23
N MET A 28 8.20 -1.03 4.60
CA MET A 28 6.80 -1.44 4.62
C MET A 28 6.14 -1.15 3.28
N VAL A 29 5.39 -2.12 2.76
CA VAL A 29 4.60 -2.00 1.53
C VAL A 29 3.18 -2.46 1.77
N ILE A 30 2.21 -1.70 1.26
CA ILE A 30 0.80 -2.08 1.28
C ILE A 30 0.36 -2.31 -0.16
N PHE A 31 0.12 -3.57 -0.51
CA PHE A 31 -0.41 -3.94 -1.81
C PHE A 31 -1.93 -3.99 -1.77
N VAL A 32 -2.56 -3.38 -2.75
CA VAL A 32 -3.99 -3.54 -3.02
C VAL A 32 -4.12 -4.47 -4.21
N ILE A 33 -4.56 -5.71 -3.96
CA ILE A 33 -4.62 -6.75 -4.99
C ILE A 33 -6.03 -6.87 -5.55
N GLY A 34 -6.09 -6.81 -6.89
CA GLY A 34 -7.27 -7.04 -7.71
C GLY A 34 -7.79 -5.78 -8.42
N LYS A 35 -8.56 -5.98 -9.50
CA LYS A 35 -9.05 -4.91 -10.38
C LYS A 35 -10.24 -4.17 -9.78
N GLU A 36 -10.14 -2.86 -9.54
CA GLU A 36 -11.34 -2.03 -9.34
C GLU A 36 -12.25 -2.17 -10.57
N ASP A 37 -13.29 -2.98 -10.44
CA ASP A 37 -14.41 -3.08 -11.36
C ASP A 37 -15.65 -2.56 -10.63
N GLN A 38 -16.55 -1.89 -11.33
CA GLN A 38 -17.80 -1.37 -10.75
C GLN A 38 -18.64 -2.47 -10.07
N PHE A 39 -18.45 -3.73 -10.45
CA PHE A 39 -19.20 -4.89 -9.95
C PHE A 39 -18.44 -5.77 -8.95
N HIS A 40 -17.12 -5.61 -8.84
CA HIS A 40 -16.30 -6.39 -7.92
C HIS A 40 -15.58 -5.45 -6.96
N ARG A 41 -15.65 -5.73 -5.65
CA ARG A 41 -14.72 -5.14 -4.69
C ARG A 41 -13.53 -6.09 -4.55
N PRO A 42 -12.42 -5.98 -5.31
CA PRO A 42 -11.20 -6.60 -4.84
C PRO A 42 -10.63 -5.68 -3.79
N LYS A 43 -10.67 -6.14 -2.56
CA LYS A 43 -9.86 -5.57 -1.50
C LYS A 43 -9.26 -6.76 -0.78
N ASP A 44 -8.34 -7.42 -1.46
CA ASP A 44 -7.32 -8.20 -0.77
C ASP A 44 -6.14 -7.26 -0.58
N VAL A 45 -6.13 -6.60 0.57
CA VAL A 45 -5.00 -5.77 0.96
C VAL A 45 -4.00 -6.64 1.70
N LYS A 46 -2.75 -6.56 1.27
CA LYS A 46 -1.62 -7.22 1.89
C LYS A 46 -0.62 -6.21 2.40
N VAL A 47 0.01 -6.52 3.51
CA VAL A 47 1.10 -5.73 4.08
C VAL A 47 2.34 -6.59 4.14
N LEU A 48 3.43 -6.09 3.56
CA LEU A 48 4.76 -6.63 3.72
C LEU A 48 5.56 -5.68 4.61
N ILE A 49 6.29 -6.23 5.57
CA ILE A 49 7.30 -5.52 6.35
C ILE A 49 8.63 -6.25 6.13
N GLU A 50 9.65 -5.53 5.67
CA GLU A 50 10.97 -6.09 5.35
C GLU A 50 10.88 -7.36 4.48
N GLY A 51 10.07 -7.29 3.42
CA GLY A 51 9.84 -8.40 2.49
C GLY A 51 8.98 -9.56 3.04
N THR A 52 8.55 -9.51 4.30
CA THR A 52 7.72 -10.56 4.93
C THR A 52 6.25 -10.16 4.92
N GLU A 53 5.38 -11.01 4.35
CA GLU A 53 3.92 -10.81 4.43
C GLU A 53 3.47 -10.95 5.90
N VAL A 54 3.03 -9.85 6.50
CA VAL A 54 2.57 -9.81 7.90
C VAL A 54 1.06 -9.78 8.02
N LEU A 55 0.36 -9.25 7.02
CA LEU A 55 -1.10 -9.21 6.95
C LEU A 55 -1.56 -9.49 5.50
N SER A 56 -2.66 -10.23 5.35
CA SER A 56 -3.29 -10.49 4.05
C SER A 56 -4.79 -10.75 4.19
N GLY A 57 -5.52 -10.73 3.08
CA GLY A 57 -6.97 -10.91 3.08
C GLY A 57 -7.73 -9.72 3.64
N LEU A 58 -7.10 -8.55 3.76
CA LEU A 58 -7.70 -7.42 4.48
C LEU A 58 -8.69 -6.66 3.60
N PRO A 59 -9.89 -6.31 4.13
CA PRO A 59 -10.98 -5.74 3.34
C PRO A 59 -10.75 -4.28 2.93
N SER A 60 -9.71 -3.61 3.46
CA SER A 60 -9.36 -2.24 3.09
C SER A 60 -7.99 -1.84 3.63
N VAL A 61 -7.40 -0.79 3.03
CA VAL A 61 -6.19 -0.13 3.53
C VAL A 61 -6.40 0.43 4.93
N ALA A 62 -7.57 1.02 5.21
CA ALA A 62 -7.90 1.52 6.55
C ALA A 62 -7.84 0.43 7.63
N THR A 63 -8.30 -0.79 7.30
CA THR A 63 -8.21 -1.94 8.21
C THR A 63 -6.76 -2.33 8.46
N ALA A 64 -5.93 -2.32 7.41
CA ALA A 64 -4.49 -2.58 7.53
C ALA A 64 -3.81 -1.60 8.49
N PHE A 65 -4.08 -0.29 8.34
CA PHE A 65 -3.54 0.73 9.23
C PHE A 65 -3.99 0.54 10.69
N ALA A 66 -5.28 0.28 10.92
CA ALA A 66 -5.79 0.04 12.27
C ALA A 66 -5.14 -1.20 12.94
N MET A 67 -4.84 -2.26 12.18
CA MET A 67 -4.18 -3.45 12.69
C MET A 67 -2.68 -3.23 12.95
N LEU A 68 -1.99 -2.45 12.11
CA LEU A 68 -0.55 -2.17 12.25
C LEU A 68 -0.23 -1.24 13.43
N PHE A 69 -1.02 -0.18 13.58
CA PHE A 69 -0.72 0.90 14.52
C PHE A 69 -1.57 0.83 15.80
N GLY A 70 -2.52 -0.11 15.86
CA GLY A 70 -3.50 -0.18 16.94
C GLY A 70 -4.55 0.94 16.83
N HIS A 71 -5.44 0.95 17.82
CA HIS A 71 -6.48 1.97 18.00
C HIS A 71 -6.05 3.05 18.99
#